data_AF-A0A9N9W072-F1
#
_entry.id   AF-A0A9N9W072-F1
#
_cell.length_a   1.000
_cell.length_b   1.000
_cell.length_c   1.000
_cell.angle_alpha   90.00
_cell.angle_beta   90.00
_cell.angle_gamma   90.00
#
_symmetry.space_group_name_H-M   'P 1'
#
loop_
_entity.id
_entity.type
_entity.pdbx_description
1 polymer ?
#
loop_
_entity_poly.entity_id
_entity_poly.type
_entity_poly.pdbx_seq_one_letter_code
_entity_poly.pdbx_strand_id
1 'polypeptide(L)'
;MLSRSGARSLLRRRGLGSPSTARKAFSSGTPRYGAAEKQTTTGTSTQSSKTSGGTLGIAAVAGVLGWGVATITNSGDDSKINSLQVKLDAKPEPRYATVPEMERAIKKITEELGNKDIISTDPEDLHAHGYSAWSTVNPDNLPVAVAYPRTTEQVSTIARICYEHKIPIIPYSGGSSLEGNFSAPYGGVSVDFAYMDRILQLNKEDMDIVVQPSIGWQDLNQKLLAMESGLFFPVDPGPSAKIGGMIGTNCSGTNAVRYGTMKDWVVNLTVVLADGRIIKTRRRPRKSSAGYNLNSLFVGSEGTLGLVTEATLKLAIIPEDQSIAVVTFPSIRDAAAAAAGVMQAGIPVAALEIMDEVQMKVVNLGGATAPRVWEESPTLFFKFSGTKLSVQEHIRLVQAITQANKGGKFEFAKDAEEQKLLWSARKESLWSMMALRKDGEDVWSTDVAVPFSRLADIIEVSKKEMDDLGLFASILGHIGDGNFHESIMYNGRDKAERAKVEACVKNMVKRALNMEGTCTGEHSIGWGKKESLLWEVGPETLDVMRTIKKSLDPLWIMNPGKIMDVPWMEADDANEKPLSRAEDVGVTPILLSGSHHSARLN
;
A
#
# COMPACT_ATOMS: atom_id res chain seq x y z
N MET A 1 -15.20 -44.50 -22.48
CA MET A 1 -14.61 -45.74 -23.05
C MET A 1 -13.08 -45.62 -22.95
N LEU A 2 -12.42 -46.71 -22.48
CA LEU A 2 -10.96 -46.91 -22.29
C LEU A 2 -10.33 -46.07 -21.15
N SER A 3 -10.10 -46.53 -19.90
CA SER A 3 -9.58 -47.77 -19.28
C SER A 3 -8.07 -48.01 -19.39
N ARG A 4 -7.37 -47.85 -18.25
CA ARG A 4 -6.46 -48.81 -17.54
C ARG A 4 -5.60 -48.02 -16.53
N SER A 5 -5.79 -48.13 -15.20
CA SER A 5 -5.24 -49.15 -14.27
C SER A 5 -3.73 -49.38 -14.48
N GLY A 6 -2.80 -49.30 -13.52
CA GLY A 6 -2.81 -49.22 -12.06
C GLY A 6 -1.51 -49.88 -11.57
N ALA A 7 -0.97 -49.52 -10.39
CA ALA A 7 -0.14 -50.41 -9.58
C ALA A 7 0.15 -49.79 -8.20
N ARG A 8 -0.17 -50.56 -7.17
CA ARG A 8 0.11 -50.37 -5.74
C ARG A 8 1.56 -50.75 -5.42
N SER A 9 2.08 -50.32 -4.25
CA SER A 9 2.50 -51.23 -3.16
C SER A 9 3.58 -50.67 -2.21
N LEU A 10 3.16 -50.42 -0.96
CA LEU A 10 3.76 -50.83 0.32
C LEU A 10 5.29 -50.74 0.55
N LEU A 11 5.68 -50.07 1.64
CA LEU A 11 6.89 -50.41 2.41
C LEU A 11 6.64 -50.39 3.93
N ARG A 12 7.24 -51.38 4.57
CA ARG A 12 7.06 -51.90 5.94
C ARG A 12 7.86 -51.13 7.00
N ARG A 13 7.37 -51.25 8.24
CA ARG A 13 8.07 -51.06 9.54
C ARG A 13 9.31 -51.96 9.73
N ARG A 14 10.30 -51.43 10.44
CA ARG A 14 11.23 -52.04 11.44
C ARG A 14 12.11 -50.87 11.95
N GLY A 15 12.52 -50.68 13.20
CA GLY A 15 12.48 -51.44 14.45
C GLY A 15 13.61 -50.89 15.36
N LEU A 16 13.26 -50.52 16.60
CA LEU A 16 14.03 -50.43 17.86
C LEU A 16 15.56 -50.29 17.86
N GLY A 17 16.07 -49.31 18.63
CA GLY A 17 17.42 -49.27 19.17
C GLY A 17 17.70 -48.06 20.08
N SER A 18 17.80 -48.30 21.39
CA SER A 18 18.34 -47.45 22.47
C SER A 18 19.02 -48.44 23.45
N PRO A 19 19.95 -48.10 24.38
CA PRO A 19 20.39 -46.78 24.88
C PRO A 19 21.92 -46.62 25.03
N SER A 20 22.42 -45.42 25.36
CA SER A 20 23.38 -45.28 26.47
C SER A 20 23.52 -43.84 26.98
N THR A 21 23.88 -43.78 28.25
CA THR A 21 23.83 -42.70 29.23
C THR A 21 25.10 -41.86 29.30
N ALA A 22 24.97 -40.56 29.57
CA ALA A 22 25.95 -39.83 30.39
C ALA A 22 25.29 -38.66 31.14
N ARG A 23 25.12 -38.84 32.46
CA ARG A 23 24.83 -37.77 33.44
C ARG A 23 26.08 -36.91 33.61
N LYS A 24 25.92 -35.58 33.71
CA LYS A 24 26.76 -34.73 34.56
C LYS A 24 25.93 -33.60 35.17
N ALA A 25 26.29 -33.28 36.41
CA ALA A 25 25.45 -32.76 37.46
C ALA A 25 25.34 -31.23 37.50
N PHE A 26 24.27 -30.79 38.16
CA PHE A 26 24.04 -29.44 38.67
C PHE A 26 25.17 -28.96 39.59
N SER A 27 25.53 -27.68 39.46
CA SER A 27 26.14 -26.89 40.53
C SER A 27 25.50 -25.49 40.52
N SER A 28 24.79 -25.19 41.60
CA SER A 28 24.17 -23.91 41.93
C SER A 28 25.21 -22.83 42.26
N GLY A 29 25.08 -21.65 41.64
CA GLY A 29 25.84 -20.45 41.99
C GLY A 29 24.96 -19.21 41.91
N THR A 30 24.49 -18.75 43.07
CA THR A 30 23.74 -17.50 43.29
C THR A 30 24.67 -16.29 43.20
N PRO A 31 24.23 -15.16 42.61
CA PRO A 31 24.77 -13.85 42.97
C PRO A 31 23.84 -13.11 43.94
N ARG A 32 24.46 -12.61 45.00
CA ARG A 32 23.87 -11.83 46.09
C ARG A 32 23.33 -10.47 45.61
N TYR A 33 22.12 -10.14 46.03
CA TYR A 33 21.62 -8.77 46.10
C TYR A 33 22.24 -8.05 47.30
N GLY A 34 22.86 -6.89 47.07
CA GLY A 34 23.28 -5.96 48.10
C GLY A 34 22.22 -4.87 48.29
N ALA A 35 21.68 -4.78 49.50
CA ALA A 35 20.78 -3.73 49.95
C ALA A 35 21.55 -2.42 50.21
N ALA A 36 20.89 -1.28 49.97
CA ALA A 36 21.29 0.00 50.53
C ALA A 36 20.06 0.71 51.12
N GLU A 37 20.28 1.19 52.34
CA GLU A 37 19.37 1.70 53.36
C GLU A 37 18.44 2.86 52.95
N LYS A 38 17.26 2.84 53.60
CA LYS A 38 16.43 4.01 53.87
C LYS A 38 17.17 4.99 54.78
N GLN A 39 17.20 6.26 54.41
CA GLN A 39 17.20 7.36 55.39
C GLN A 39 16.06 8.33 55.08
N THR A 40 15.08 8.30 55.98
CA THR A 40 14.07 9.32 56.19
C THR A 40 14.72 10.47 56.95
N THR A 41 14.64 11.70 56.45
CA THR A 41 14.75 12.91 57.28
C THR A 41 13.69 13.92 56.88
N THR A 42 12.82 14.20 57.85
CA THR A 42 11.92 15.35 57.90
C THR A 42 12.70 16.60 58.27
N GLY A 43 12.43 17.73 57.62
CA GLY A 43 13.03 19.02 57.94
C GLY A 43 12.24 20.17 57.34
N THR A 44 11.43 20.81 58.19
CA THR A 44 10.65 22.03 57.97
C THR A 44 11.53 23.28 58.12
N SER A 45 11.41 24.28 57.23
CA SER A 45 11.46 25.74 57.51
C SER A 45 11.21 26.52 56.20
N THR A 46 10.08 27.22 55.98
CA THR A 46 9.69 28.61 56.33
C THR A 46 10.61 29.77 55.85
N GLN A 47 9.93 30.78 55.27
CA GLN A 47 10.30 32.16 54.87
C GLN A 47 10.91 32.32 53.46
N SER A 48 10.61 33.36 52.66
CA SER A 48 9.80 34.58 52.80
C SER A 48 9.56 35.17 51.39
N SER A 49 8.43 35.85 51.21
CA SER A 49 8.06 36.67 50.05
C SER A 49 8.98 37.89 49.84
N LYS A 50 9.22 38.23 48.56
CA LYS A 50 9.48 39.55 47.90
C LYS A 50 9.98 39.19 46.49
N THR A 51 9.51 39.67 45.35
CA THR A 51 8.97 40.98 44.97
C THR A 51 8.28 40.86 43.62
N SER A 52 7.14 41.52 43.48
CA SER A 52 6.46 41.89 42.25
C SER A 52 7.23 43.02 41.53
N GLY A 53 7.21 43.03 40.19
CA GLY A 53 7.62 44.23 39.42
C GLY A 53 8.20 44.02 38.02
N GLY A 54 8.60 42.81 37.62
CA GLY A 54 9.37 42.61 36.38
C GLY A 54 8.61 42.16 35.13
N THR A 55 7.40 41.60 35.27
CA THR A 55 6.83 40.75 34.19
C THR A 55 5.78 41.42 33.30
N LEU A 56 5.34 42.65 33.62
CA LEU A 56 4.37 43.40 32.81
C LEU A 56 5.02 44.35 31.79
N GLY A 57 6.32 44.64 31.91
CA GLY A 57 7.03 45.54 30.97
C GLY A 57 7.49 44.86 29.67
N ILE A 58 7.65 43.54 29.66
CA ILE A 58 8.22 42.81 28.51
C ILE A 58 7.14 42.44 27.47
N ALA A 59 5.89 42.24 27.89
CA ALA A 59 4.79 41.93 26.98
C ALA A 59 4.34 43.13 26.12
N ALA A 60 4.41 44.36 26.65
CA ALA A 60 4.00 45.56 25.94
C ALA A 60 5.00 45.98 24.84
N VAL A 61 6.30 45.76 25.05
CA VAL A 61 7.35 46.10 24.06
C VAL A 61 7.33 45.11 22.88
N ALA A 62 7.02 43.83 23.14
CA ALA A 62 6.87 42.82 22.07
C ALA A 62 5.64 43.08 21.18
N GLY A 63 4.53 43.56 21.76
CA GLY A 63 3.31 43.88 21.01
C GLY A 63 3.45 45.08 20.08
N VAL A 64 4.19 46.12 20.49
CA VAL A 64 4.41 47.33 19.68
C VAL A 64 5.43 47.10 18.56
N LEU A 65 6.47 46.28 18.80
CA LEU A 65 7.42 45.88 17.75
C LEU A 65 6.76 44.94 16.72
N GLY A 66 5.90 44.01 17.17
CA GLY A 66 5.16 43.13 16.26
C GLY A 66 4.19 43.87 15.34
N TRP A 67 3.51 44.91 15.84
CA TRP A 67 2.61 45.73 15.04
C TRP A 67 3.34 46.72 14.12
N GLY A 68 4.48 47.26 14.56
CA GLY A 68 5.35 48.11 13.75
C GLY A 68 5.98 47.36 12.57
N VAL A 69 6.40 46.11 12.76
CA VAL A 69 6.93 45.29 11.65
C VAL A 69 5.81 44.91 10.67
N ALA A 70 4.62 44.53 11.14
CA ALA A 70 3.50 44.15 10.29
C ALA A 70 2.93 45.31 9.45
N THR A 71 3.05 46.56 9.92
CA THR A 71 2.59 47.75 9.18
C THR A 71 3.64 48.28 8.21
N ILE A 72 4.94 48.11 8.50
CA ILE A 72 6.04 48.46 7.59
C ILE A 72 6.17 47.42 6.45
N THR A 73 5.77 46.17 6.65
CA THR A 73 5.75 45.15 5.58
C THR A 73 4.51 45.22 4.68
N ASN A 74 3.53 46.07 4.97
CA ASN A 74 2.27 46.16 4.21
C ASN A 74 2.16 47.43 3.35
N SER A 75 3.28 48.10 3.07
CA SER A 75 3.33 49.28 2.21
C SER A 75 4.61 49.28 1.37
N GLY A 76 4.61 48.49 0.29
CA GLY A 76 5.66 48.60 -0.72
C GLY A 76 5.84 47.37 -1.60
N ASP A 77 5.30 47.47 -2.82
CA ASP A 77 5.81 46.83 -4.04
C ASP A 77 5.50 45.32 -4.22
N ASP A 78 4.28 45.02 -4.69
CA ASP A 78 3.81 43.70 -5.17
C ASP A 78 4.57 43.17 -6.41
N SER A 79 5.70 43.77 -6.80
CA SER A 79 6.51 43.34 -7.94
C SER A 79 7.73 42.48 -7.57
N LYS A 80 7.92 42.12 -6.28
CA LYS A 80 9.11 41.37 -5.81
C LYS A 80 8.86 40.06 -5.07
N ILE A 81 7.65 39.51 -5.10
CA ILE A 81 7.41 38.10 -4.74
C ILE A 81 7.33 37.28 -6.02
N ASN A 82 8.40 37.33 -6.81
CA ASN A 82 8.64 36.43 -7.91
C ASN A 82 10.14 36.14 -7.92
N SER A 83 10.50 34.86 -7.93
CA SER A 83 11.87 34.31 -7.93
C SER A 83 12.59 34.13 -6.58
N LEU A 84 12.03 33.32 -5.69
CA LEU A 84 12.85 32.26 -5.08
C LEU A 84 12.93 31.07 -6.06
N GLN A 85 13.39 31.35 -7.29
CA GLN A 85 13.97 30.30 -8.11
C GLN A 85 15.26 29.94 -7.39
N VAL A 86 15.27 28.80 -6.70
CA VAL A 86 16.53 28.09 -6.47
C VAL A 86 17.10 27.87 -7.86
N LYS A 87 18.06 28.70 -8.26
CA LYS A 87 18.91 28.45 -9.42
C LYS A 87 19.73 27.21 -9.08
N LEU A 88 19.12 26.04 -9.29
CA LEU A 88 19.84 24.83 -9.59
C LEU A 88 20.62 25.17 -10.85
N ASP A 89 21.92 25.42 -10.70
CA ASP A 89 22.83 25.55 -11.84
C ASP A 89 22.47 24.47 -12.86
N ALA A 90 22.16 24.89 -14.09
CA ALA A 90 21.82 24.02 -15.20
C ALA A 90 23.05 23.16 -15.54
N LYS A 91 23.22 22.09 -14.76
CA LYS A 91 24.13 21.00 -15.09
C LYS A 91 23.60 20.34 -16.35
N PRO A 92 24.47 19.92 -17.29
CA PRO A 92 24.04 19.20 -18.48
C PRO A 92 23.19 18.00 -18.07
N GLU A 93 22.02 17.93 -18.70
CA GLU A 93 20.98 16.96 -18.45
C GLU A 93 21.54 15.53 -18.53
N PRO A 94 21.24 14.64 -17.56
CA PRO A 94 21.70 13.26 -17.63
C PRO A 94 21.16 12.57 -18.88
N ARG A 95 21.99 12.46 -19.93
CA ARG A 95 21.69 11.57 -21.05
C ARG A 95 21.94 10.12 -20.61
N TYR A 96 20.89 9.30 -20.64
CA TYR A 96 21.03 7.86 -20.44
C TYR A 96 21.88 7.22 -21.54
N ALA A 97 22.49 6.10 -21.21
CA ALA A 97 23.22 5.28 -22.18
C ALA A 97 22.36 4.94 -23.41
N THR A 98 22.98 4.90 -24.57
CA THR A 98 22.42 4.28 -25.78
C THR A 98 22.34 2.77 -25.63
N VAL A 99 21.50 2.08 -26.42
CA VAL A 99 21.39 0.61 -26.38
C VAL A 99 22.76 -0.09 -26.49
N PRO A 100 23.66 0.26 -27.43
CA PRO A 100 24.99 -0.36 -27.49
C PRO A 100 25.88 -0.09 -26.26
N GLU A 101 25.70 1.06 -25.60
CA GLU A 101 26.38 1.36 -24.33
C GLU A 101 25.82 0.52 -23.19
N MET A 102 24.50 0.33 -23.14
CA MET A 102 23.85 -0.53 -22.16
C MET A 102 24.31 -1.98 -22.32
N GLU A 103 24.35 -2.52 -23.54
CA GLU A 103 24.82 -3.88 -23.83
C GLU A 103 26.25 -4.12 -23.34
N ARG A 104 27.16 -3.13 -23.53
CA ARG A 104 28.54 -3.22 -23.02
C ARG A 104 28.59 -3.25 -21.49
N ALA A 105 27.77 -2.45 -20.82
CA ALA A 105 27.70 -2.43 -19.37
C ALA A 105 27.08 -3.71 -18.80
N ILE A 106 26.06 -4.26 -19.47
CA ILE A 106 25.45 -5.55 -19.11
C ILE A 106 26.49 -6.67 -19.19
N LYS A 107 27.34 -6.67 -20.22
CA LYS A 107 28.46 -7.60 -20.31
C LYS A 107 29.43 -7.44 -19.12
N LYS A 108 29.75 -6.20 -18.73
CA LYS A 108 30.57 -5.89 -17.55
C LYS A 108 29.94 -6.42 -16.25
N ILE A 109 28.61 -6.33 -16.09
CA ILE A 109 27.89 -6.94 -14.95
C ILE A 109 28.14 -8.44 -14.90
N THR A 110 27.96 -9.14 -16.03
CA THR A 110 28.17 -10.58 -16.13
C THR A 110 29.62 -10.99 -15.85
N GLU A 111 30.59 -10.23 -16.37
CA GLU A 111 32.02 -10.46 -16.18
C GLU A 111 32.43 -10.26 -14.71
N GLU A 112 31.98 -9.18 -14.06
CA GLU A 112 32.35 -8.87 -12.67
C GLU A 112 31.69 -9.82 -11.66
N LEU A 113 30.44 -10.23 -11.91
CA LEU A 113 29.73 -11.15 -11.03
C LEU A 113 30.09 -12.62 -11.29
N GLY A 114 30.82 -12.91 -12.38
CA GLY A 114 31.29 -14.26 -12.71
C GLY A 114 30.18 -15.28 -12.97
N ASN A 115 28.95 -14.82 -13.27
CA ASN A 115 27.78 -15.67 -13.45
C ASN A 115 27.02 -15.26 -14.72
N LYS A 116 27.02 -16.12 -15.74
CA LYS A 116 26.32 -15.85 -17.00
C LYS A 116 24.80 -15.88 -16.86
N ASP A 117 24.27 -16.64 -15.92
CA ASP A 117 22.83 -16.82 -15.71
C ASP A 117 22.20 -15.65 -14.92
N ILE A 118 23.00 -14.63 -14.57
CA ILE A 118 22.49 -13.45 -13.86
C ILE A 118 21.81 -12.45 -14.78
N ILE A 119 22.02 -12.53 -16.10
CA ILE A 119 21.42 -11.63 -17.08
C ILE A 119 20.63 -12.48 -18.09
N SER A 120 19.39 -12.07 -18.34
CA SER A 120 18.61 -12.50 -19.50
C SER A 120 18.42 -11.34 -20.48
N THR A 121 18.52 -11.66 -21.76
CA THR A 121 18.14 -10.79 -22.88
C THR A 121 17.08 -11.49 -23.75
N ASP A 122 16.40 -12.49 -23.22
CA ASP A 122 15.33 -13.21 -23.92
C ASP A 122 14.13 -12.26 -24.15
N PRO A 123 13.61 -12.14 -25.39
CA PRO A 123 12.47 -11.27 -25.67
C PRO A 123 11.25 -11.50 -24.78
N GLU A 124 10.96 -12.74 -24.35
CA GLU A 124 9.85 -13.05 -23.45
C GLU A 124 10.10 -12.49 -22.05
N ASP A 125 11.32 -12.61 -21.54
CA ASP A 125 11.71 -12.01 -20.26
C ASP A 125 11.63 -10.49 -20.32
N LEU A 126 12.15 -9.87 -21.39
CA LEU A 126 12.07 -8.41 -21.55
C LEU A 126 10.62 -7.92 -21.57
N HIS A 127 9.73 -8.63 -22.25
CA HIS A 127 8.32 -8.30 -22.30
C HIS A 127 7.64 -8.48 -20.92
N ALA A 128 7.86 -9.61 -20.25
CA ALA A 128 7.29 -9.88 -18.93
C ALA A 128 7.73 -8.86 -17.85
N HIS A 129 8.88 -8.21 -18.04
CA HIS A 129 9.46 -7.23 -17.11
C HIS A 129 9.37 -5.78 -17.59
N GLY A 130 8.69 -5.51 -18.70
CA GLY A 130 8.50 -4.16 -19.25
C GLY A 130 7.05 -3.82 -19.58
N TYR A 131 6.18 -4.82 -19.71
CA TYR A 131 4.78 -4.70 -20.07
C TYR A 131 3.87 -5.28 -18.98
N SER A 132 2.88 -4.52 -18.53
CA SER A 132 1.84 -4.99 -17.61
C SER A 132 0.53 -5.21 -18.35
N ALA A 133 0.05 -6.45 -18.35
CA ALA A 133 -1.30 -6.78 -18.80
C ALA A 133 -2.40 -6.25 -17.85
N TRP A 134 -2.01 -5.70 -16.70
CA TRP A 134 -2.90 -5.16 -15.68
C TRP A 134 -3.02 -3.63 -15.71
N SER A 135 -2.10 -2.96 -16.41
CA SER A 135 -2.03 -1.51 -16.49
C SER A 135 -2.75 -0.97 -17.71
N THR A 136 -3.42 0.16 -17.56
CA THR A 136 -4.07 0.89 -18.66
C THR A 136 -3.10 1.77 -19.46
N VAL A 137 -1.84 1.83 -19.01
CA VAL A 137 -0.72 2.49 -19.67
C VAL A 137 0.49 1.56 -19.76
N ASN A 138 1.11 1.48 -20.93
CA ASN A 138 2.37 0.78 -21.15
C ASN A 138 3.22 1.58 -22.14
N PRO A 139 4.55 1.67 -21.95
CA PRO A 139 5.45 2.23 -22.95
C PRO A 139 5.64 1.25 -24.12
N ASP A 140 6.01 1.80 -25.27
CA ASP A 140 6.44 1.00 -26.42
C ASP A 140 7.83 0.34 -26.19
N ASN A 141 8.63 0.92 -25.30
CA ASN A 141 9.97 0.43 -24.97
C ASN A 141 9.93 -0.65 -23.87
N LEU A 142 10.84 -1.62 -24.01
CA LEU A 142 11.11 -2.68 -23.03
C LEU A 142 12.50 -2.48 -22.39
N PRO A 143 12.79 -3.10 -21.23
CA PRO A 143 14.16 -3.17 -20.74
C PRO A 143 15.06 -3.85 -21.78
N VAL A 144 16.36 -3.54 -21.76
CA VAL A 144 17.35 -4.20 -22.64
C VAL A 144 17.91 -5.49 -22.03
N ALA A 145 17.72 -5.69 -20.73
CA ALA A 145 18.08 -6.90 -20.00
C ALA A 145 17.28 -7.04 -18.70
N VAL A 146 17.13 -8.27 -18.24
CA VAL A 146 16.67 -8.60 -16.89
C VAL A 146 17.83 -9.17 -16.08
N ALA A 147 18.08 -8.63 -14.90
CA ALA A 147 19.09 -9.08 -13.96
C ALA A 147 18.46 -9.86 -12.81
N TYR A 148 19.04 -11.01 -12.47
CA TYR A 148 18.54 -11.98 -11.50
C TYR A 148 19.48 -12.18 -10.30
N PRO A 149 19.70 -11.14 -9.46
CA PRO A 149 20.60 -11.24 -8.31
C PRO A 149 20.10 -12.25 -7.26
N ARG A 150 21.03 -12.73 -6.44
CA ARG A 150 20.81 -13.72 -5.36
C ARG A 150 21.20 -13.19 -3.98
N THR A 151 21.95 -12.09 -3.93
CA THR A 151 22.43 -11.46 -2.69
C THR A 151 22.39 -9.94 -2.80
N THR A 152 22.38 -9.27 -1.65
CA THR A 152 22.44 -7.81 -1.55
C THR A 152 23.68 -7.24 -2.24
N GLU A 153 24.81 -7.94 -2.17
CA GLU A 153 26.07 -7.53 -2.78
C GLU A 153 25.99 -7.57 -4.32
N GLN A 154 25.32 -8.57 -4.89
CA GLN A 154 25.10 -8.61 -6.34
C GLN A 154 24.22 -7.45 -6.81
N VAL A 155 23.17 -7.12 -6.04
CA VAL A 155 22.32 -5.95 -6.31
C VAL A 155 23.15 -4.65 -6.26
N SER A 156 24.03 -4.53 -5.26
CA SER A 156 24.97 -3.41 -5.11
C SER A 156 25.91 -3.26 -6.31
N THR A 157 26.51 -4.35 -6.78
CA THR A 157 27.36 -4.35 -7.98
C THR A 157 26.59 -3.93 -9.23
N ILE A 158 25.38 -4.46 -9.44
CA ILE A 158 24.51 -4.08 -10.56
C ILE A 158 24.22 -2.58 -10.52
N ALA A 159 23.76 -2.07 -9.37
CA ALA A 159 23.43 -0.66 -9.20
C ALA A 159 24.65 0.25 -9.45
N ARG A 160 25.82 -0.09 -8.92
CA ARG A 160 27.06 0.65 -9.15
C ARG A 160 27.44 0.71 -10.63
N ILE A 161 27.39 -0.42 -11.35
CA ILE A 161 27.71 -0.45 -12.78
C ILE A 161 26.68 0.37 -13.57
N CYS A 162 25.39 0.22 -13.30
CA CYS A 162 24.35 1.03 -13.92
C CYS A 162 24.55 2.53 -13.64
N TYR A 163 24.96 2.91 -12.43
CA TYR A 163 25.29 4.30 -12.07
C TYR A 163 26.49 4.85 -12.85
N GLU A 164 27.59 4.09 -12.93
CA GLU A 164 28.78 4.47 -13.71
C GLU A 164 28.46 4.72 -15.18
N HIS A 165 27.52 3.94 -15.73
CA HIS A 165 27.16 3.95 -17.14
C HIS A 165 25.85 4.70 -17.44
N LYS A 166 25.21 5.34 -16.44
CA LYS A 166 23.93 6.08 -16.59
C LYS A 166 22.81 5.23 -17.19
N ILE A 167 22.65 4.02 -16.68
CA ILE A 167 21.66 3.04 -17.16
C ILE A 167 20.47 3.04 -16.20
N PRO A 168 19.23 3.22 -16.69
CA PRO A 168 18.03 3.05 -15.89
C PRO A 168 17.95 1.68 -15.21
N ILE A 169 17.49 1.65 -13.98
CA ILE A 169 17.28 0.47 -13.16
C ILE A 169 15.80 0.40 -12.79
N ILE A 170 15.13 -0.70 -13.12
CA ILE A 170 13.72 -0.90 -12.83
C ILE A 170 13.60 -2.06 -11.85
N PRO A 171 13.20 -1.85 -10.58
CA PRO A 171 13.00 -2.94 -9.66
C PRO A 171 11.78 -3.79 -10.05
N TYR A 172 11.94 -5.10 -9.95
CA TYR A 172 10.88 -6.06 -10.23
C TYR A 172 10.82 -7.13 -9.14
N SER A 173 9.61 -7.53 -8.75
CA SER A 173 9.40 -8.62 -7.79
C SER A 173 8.18 -9.46 -8.13
N GLY A 174 6.97 -8.96 -7.84
CA GLY A 174 5.73 -9.69 -8.08
C GLY A 174 5.13 -9.49 -9.48
N GLY A 175 5.49 -8.40 -10.18
CA GLY A 175 4.93 -8.07 -11.50
C GLY A 175 3.42 -7.79 -11.51
N SER A 176 2.81 -7.54 -10.36
CA SER A 176 1.36 -7.50 -10.18
C SER A 176 0.78 -6.08 -10.03
N SER A 177 1.56 -5.05 -10.34
CA SER A 177 1.14 -3.66 -10.16
C SER A 177 0.19 -3.17 -11.26
N LEU A 178 -0.75 -2.30 -10.89
CA LEU A 178 -1.81 -1.81 -11.78
C LEU A 178 -1.48 -0.48 -12.47
N GLU A 179 -0.47 0.26 -12.01
CA GLU A 179 -0.17 1.62 -12.50
C GLU A 179 1.12 1.68 -13.35
N GLY A 180 1.58 0.54 -13.87
CA GLY A 180 2.78 0.47 -14.72
C GLY A 180 4.10 0.72 -13.97
N ASN A 181 4.16 0.42 -12.67
CA ASN A 181 5.31 0.73 -11.80
C ASN A 181 6.62 0.09 -12.29
N PHE A 182 6.55 -1.11 -12.90
CA PHE A 182 7.72 -1.82 -13.43
C PHE A 182 7.94 -1.63 -14.94
N SER A 183 7.19 -0.76 -15.61
CA SER A 183 7.39 -0.51 -17.04
C SER A 183 8.72 0.19 -17.31
N ALA A 184 9.30 0.09 -18.51
CA ALA A 184 10.65 0.60 -18.82
C ALA A 184 10.66 1.69 -19.91
N PRO A 185 10.19 2.93 -19.64
CA PRO A 185 10.10 4.02 -20.63
C PRO A 185 11.38 4.26 -21.42
N TYR A 186 12.49 4.16 -20.69
CA TYR A 186 13.83 4.55 -21.11
C TYR A 186 14.73 3.34 -21.32
N GLY A 187 14.16 2.14 -21.46
CA GLY A 187 14.89 0.88 -21.48
C GLY A 187 15.62 0.63 -20.15
N GLY A 188 16.88 0.24 -20.22
CA GLY A 188 17.71 -0.07 -19.05
C GLY A 188 17.57 -1.50 -18.57
N VAL A 189 17.89 -1.74 -17.30
CA VAL A 189 17.94 -3.07 -16.69
C VAL A 189 16.80 -3.25 -15.70
N SER A 190 15.96 -4.25 -15.93
CA SER A 190 15.02 -4.71 -14.91
C SER A 190 15.74 -5.59 -13.91
N VAL A 191 15.62 -5.33 -12.61
CA VAL A 191 16.25 -6.12 -11.55
C VAL A 191 15.17 -6.97 -10.88
N ASP A 192 15.07 -8.22 -11.31
CA ASP A 192 14.13 -9.19 -10.74
C ASP A 192 14.76 -9.94 -9.57
N PHE A 193 14.17 -9.72 -8.40
CA PHE A 193 14.55 -10.41 -7.17
C PHE A 193 14.11 -11.87 -7.10
N ALA A 194 13.66 -12.52 -8.18
CA ALA A 194 13.08 -13.88 -8.16
C ALA A 194 13.84 -14.90 -7.31
N TYR A 195 15.17 -14.81 -7.24
CA TYR A 195 16.03 -15.72 -6.45
C TYR A 195 16.41 -15.22 -5.04
N MET A 196 15.76 -14.15 -4.59
CA MET A 196 15.85 -13.58 -3.24
C MET A 196 14.50 -13.74 -2.54
N ASP A 197 14.10 -14.98 -2.25
CA ASP A 197 12.76 -15.40 -1.76
C ASP A 197 12.80 -16.09 -0.39
N ARG A 198 13.90 -15.95 0.36
CA ARG A 198 14.14 -16.68 1.61
C ARG A 198 13.66 -15.92 2.85
N ILE A 199 13.22 -16.70 3.85
CA ILE A 199 13.19 -16.26 5.24
C ILE A 199 14.62 -16.38 5.76
N LEU A 200 15.22 -15.26 6.16
CA LEU A 200 16.59 -15.22 6.68
C LEU A 200 16.64 -15.50 8.17
N GLN A 201 15.63 -15.03 8.93
CA GLN A 201 15.56 -15.20 10.37
C GLN A 201 14.13 -15.03 10.88
N LEU A 202 13.66 -15.90 11.77
CA LEU A 202 12.43 -15.72 12.55
C LEU A 202 12.79 -15.49 14.02
N ASN A 203 12.35 -14.38 14.59
CA ASN A 203 12.48 -14.07 16.01
C ASN A 203 11.09 -14.20 16.66
N LYS A 204 10.69 -15.45 16.96
CA LYS A 204 9.34 -15.78 17.42
C LYS A 204 8.96 -15.02 18.70
N GLU A 205 9.86 -14.97 19.66
CA GLU A 205 9.64 -14.31 20.95
C GLU A 205 9.51 -12.79 20.83
N ASP A 206 10.16 -12.20 19.83
CA ASP A 206 10.11 -10.76 19.54
C ASP A 206 8.98 -10.39 18.55
N MET A 207 8.30 -11.40 17.99
CA MET A 207 7.26 -11.26 16.97
C MET A 207 7.74 -10.48 15.74
N ASP A 208 8.93 -10.79 15.24
CA ASP A 208 9.45 -10.23 13.99
C ASP A 208 10.16 -11.27 13.12
N ILE A 209 10.31 -10.95 11.84
CA ILE A 209 10.92 -11.81 10.83
C ILE A 209 11.79 -10.99 9.88
N VAL A 210 12.91 -11.56 9.44
CA VAL A 210 13.78 -11.01 8.39
C VAL A 210 13.59 -11.84 7.13
N VAL A 211 13.19 -11.19 6.03
CA VAL A 211 12.87 -11.82 4.75
C VAL A 211 13.52 -11.10 3.57
N GLN A 212 13.70 -11.83 2.48
CA GLN A 212 14.11 -11.29 1.18
C GLN A 212 12.88 -10.86 0.34
N PRO A 213 13.04 -9.92 -0.62
CA PRO A 213 11.93 -9.23 -1.29
C PRO A 213 10.98 -10.12 -2.09
N SER A 214 11.41 -11.25 -2.62
CA SER A 214 10.57 -12.08 -3.49
C SER A 214 9.81 -13.20 -2.80
N ILE A 215 9.78 -13.23 -1.47
CA ILE A 215 8.85 -14.11 -0.78
C ILE A 215 7.41 -13.60 -0.98
N GLY A 216 6.51 -14.47 -1.43
CA GLY A 216 5.07 -14.18 -1.47
C GLY A 216 4.50 -14.12 -0.06
N TRP A 217 3.56 -13.21 0.20
CA TRP A 217 2.98 -13.07 1.55
C TRP A 217 2.21 -14.33 1.98
N GLN A 218 1.59 -15.04 1.03
CA GLN A 218 0.91 -16.32 1.28
C GLN A 218 1.90 -17.41 1.67
N ASP A 219 3.01 -17.53 0.92
CA ASP A 219 4.08 -18.49 1.22
C ASP A 219 4.72 -18.21 2.57
N LEU A 220 4.92 -16.94 2.91
CA LEU A 220 5.41 -16.51 4.22
C LEU A 220 4.47 -17.02 5.33
N ASN A 221 3.17 -16.79 5.20
CA ASN A 221 2.18 -17.25 6.19
C ASN A 221 2.08 -18.78 6.26
N GLN A 222 2.17 -19.48 5.13
CA GLN A 222 2.19 -20.94 5.10
C GLN A 222 3.43 -21.50 5.82
N LYS A 223 4.61 -20.89 5.59
CA LYS A 223 5.86 -21.26 6.28
C LYS A 223 5.75 -20.98 7.78
N LEU A 224 5.21 -19.83 8.19
CA LEU A 224 5.00 -19.49 9.61
C LEU A 224 4.04 -20.47 10.32
N LEU A 225 3.00 -20.92 9.62
CA LEU A 225 2.07 -21.93 10.11
C LEU A 225 2.77 -23.29 10.26
N ALA A 226 3.54 -23.72 9.26
CA ALA A 226 4.29 -24.99 9.29
C ALA A 226 5.38 -25.01 10.37
N MET A 227 5.88 -23.85 10.78
CA MET A 227 6.82 -23.69 11.91
C MET A 227 6.13 -23.64 13.27
N GLU A 228 4.80 -23.78 13.34
CA GLU A 228 4.00 -23.68 14.58
C GLU A 228 4.35 -22.40 15.37
N SER A 229 4.54 -21.29 14.64
CA SER A 229 4.97 -20.03 15.25
C SER A 229 3.90 -19.41 16.15
N GLY A 230 2.62 -19.70 15.91
CA GLY A 230 1.49 -18.97 16.53
C GLY A 230 1.36 -17.54 16.02
N LEU A 231 2.10 -17.18 14.96
CA LEU A 231 2.21 -15.85 14.40
C LEU A 231 1.87 -15.85 12.90
N PHE A 232 1.48 -14.69 12.38
CA PHE A 232 1.24 -14.47 10.95
C PHE A 232 1.59 -13.04 10.54
N PHE A 233 1.85 -12.85 9.25
CA PHE A 233 1.99 -11.54 8.63
C PHE A 233 0.63 -11.09 8.08
N PRO A 234 0.05 -9.97 8.56
CA PRO A 234 -1.37 -9.70 8.34
C PRO A 234 -1.72 -8.89 7.09
N VAL A 235 -0.74 -8.25 6.45
CA VAL A 235 -0.96 -7.49 5.21
C VAL A 235 -1.25 -8.49 4.08
N ASP A 236 -2.44 -8.41 3.50
CA ASP A 236 -3.00 -9.44 2.61
C ASP A 236 -3.54 -8.88 1.28
N PRO A 237 -2.67 -8.29 0.44
CA PRO A 237 -3.05 -7.85 -0.91
C PRO A 237 -3.33 -9.06 -1.83
N GLY A 238 -3.46 -8.81 -3.13
CA GLY A 238 -3.59 -9.88 -4.13
C GLY A 238 -2.58 -11.03 -3.96
N PRO A 239 -2.94 -12.30 -4.25
CA PRO A 239 -2.11 -13.49 -4.05
C PRO A 239 -0.72 -13.44 -4.70
N SER A 240 -0.57 -12.75 -5.83
CA SER A 240 0.70 -12.63 -6.56
C SER A 240 1.70 -11.64 -5.94
N ALA A 241 1.28 -10.87 -4.94
CA ALA A 241 2.13 -9.86 -4.33
C ALA A 241 3.27 -10.48 -3.51
N LYS A 242 4.45 -9.90 -3.67
CA LYS A 242 5.68 -10.26 -2.95
C LYS A 242 6.18 -9.08 -2.13
N ILE A 243 6.86 -9.36 -1.01
CA ILE A 243 7.22 -8.38 0.02
C ILE A 243 7.91 -7.12 -0.55
N GLY A 244 8.81 -7.26 -1.51
CA GLY A 244 9.52 -6.13 -2.12
C GLY A 244 8.58 -5.18 -2.86
N GLY A 245 7.65 -5.74 -3.64
CA GLY A 245 6.59 -4.97 -4.31
C GLY A 245 5.65 -4.31 -3.30
N MET A 246 5.24 -5.06 -2.27
CA MET A 246 4.39 -4.55 -1.18
C MET A 246 5.01 -3.33 -0.48
N ILE A 247 6.33 -3.37 -0.24
CA ILE A 247 7.08 -2.24 0.32
C ILE A 247 7.13 -1.09 -0.68
N GLY A 248 7.44 -1.37 -1.94
CA GLY A 248 7.52 -0.38 -3.00
C GLY A 248 6.23 0.42 -3.16
N THR A 249 5.07 -0.23 -3.07
CA THR A 249 3.75 0.39 -3.30
C THR A 249 3.01 0.79 -2.03
N ASN A 250 3.60 0.54 -0.85
CA ASN A 250 2.88 0.64 0.42
C ASN A 250 1.51 -0.07 0.41
N CYS A 251 1.45 -1.28 -0.17
CA CYS A 251 0.16 -1.93 -0.41
C CYS A 251 -0.68 -2.13 0.86
N SER A 252 -1.98 -2.23 0.68
CA SER A 252 -2.97 -2.65 1.69
C SER A 252 -3.43 -4.09 1.44
N GLY A 253 -4.73 -4.30 1.24
CA GLY A 253 -5.40 -5.60 1.35
C GLY A 253 -6.55 -5.57 2.35
N THR A 254 -7.34 -6.65 2.37
CA THR A 254 -8.62 -6.67 3.10
C THR A 254 -8.52 -6.51 4.61
N ASN A 255 -7.35 -6.82 5.19
CA ASN A 255 -7.14 -6.69 6.63
C ASN A 255 -6.57 -5.31 7.04
N ALA A 256 -6.37 -4.37 6.10
CA ALA A 256 -5.77 -3.07 6.38
C ALA A 256 -6.56 -2.28 7.43
N VAL A 257 -7.89 -2.32 7.37
CA VAL A 257 -8.79 -1.74 8.39
C VAL A 257 -8.44 -2.11 9.83
N ARG A 258 -7.89 -3.31 10.06
CA ARG A 258 -7.51 -3.80 11.39
C ARG A 258 -6.05 -3.58 11.72
N TYR A 259 -5.18 -3.83 10.73
CA TYR A 259 -3.74 -4.00 10.96
C TYR A 259 -2.89 -2.87 10.35
N GLY A 260 -3.49 -1.97 9.57
CA GLY A 260 -2.78 -0.99 8.77
C GLY A 260 -2.16 -1.56 7.51
N THR A 261 -1.37 -0.73 6.84
CA THR A 261 -0.77 -0.98 5.51
C THR A 261 0.70 -1.39 5.64
N MET A 262 1.39 -1.67 4.53
CA MET A 262 2.77 -2.16 4.57
C MET A 262 3.72 -1.30 5.43
N LYS A 263 3.59 0.03 5.40
CA LYS A 263 4.41 0.97 6.22
C LYS A 263 4.33 0.67 7.71
N ASP A 264 3.17 0.22 8.17
CA ASP A 264 2.92 -0.06 9.57
C ASP A 264 3.68 -1.30 9.99
N TRP A 265 3.99 -2.22 9.08
CA TRP A 265 4.60 -3.53 9.37
C TRP A 265 6.12 -3.57 9.21
N VAL A 266 6.72 -2.54 8.61
CA VAL A 266 8.18 -2.46 8.41
C VAL A 266 8.90 -2.02 9.68
N VAL A 267 9.72 -2.92 10.24
CA VAL A 267 10.67 -2.58 11.30
C VAL A 267 11.89 -1.90 10.72
N ASN A 268 12.58 -2.47 9.73
CA ASN A 268 13.70 -1.83 9.03
C ASN A 268 13.91 -2.49 7.67
N LEU A 269 14.66 -1.81 6.79
CA LEU A 269 14.98 -2.26 5.44
C LEU A 269 16.49 -2.24 5.24
N THR A 270 17.00 -3.24 4.51
CA THR A 270 18.30 -3.17 3.84
C THR A 270 18.04 -2.70 2.41
N VAL A 271 18.67 -1.60 2.00
CA VAL A 271 18.42 -0.93 0.71
C VAL A 271 19.74 -0.70 -0.01
N VAL A 272 19.76 -0.98 -1.31
CA VAL A 272 20.82 -0.59 -2.25
C VAL A 272 20.41 0.71 -2.94
N LEU A 273 21.20 1.76 -2.78
CA LEU A 273 20.99 3.07 -3.41
C LEU A 273 21.45 3.09 -4.88
N ALA A 274 21.15 4.17 -5.59
CA ALA A 274 21.51 4.37 -6.99
C ALA A 274 22.99 4.09 -7.27
N ASP A 275 23.89 4.59 -6.41
CA ASP A 275 25.34 4.44 -6.52
C ASP A 275 25.89 3.09 -6.01
N GLY A 276 25.01 2.16 -5.63
CA GLY A 276 25.37 0.85 -5.10
C GLY A 276 25.63 0.81 -3.60
N ARG A 277 25.60 1.94 -2.85
CA ARG A 277 25.73 1.88 -1.39
C ARG A 277 24.63 1.03 -0.76
N ILE A 278 25.03 0.15 0.16
CA ILE A 278 24.11 -0.64 0.98
C ILE A 278 23.87 0.12 2.29
N ILE A 279 22.62 0.44 2.58
CA ILE A 279 22.22 1.07 3.84
C ILE A 279 21.23 0.19 4.59
N LYS A 280 21.16 0.40 5.91
CA LYS A 280 20.10 -0.12 6.76
C LYS A 280 19.33 1.04 7.35
N THR A 281 18.03 1.12 7.12
CA THR A 281 17.22 2.30 7.45
C THR A 281 17.17 2.60 8.95
N ARG A 282 17.18 1.56 9.79
CA ARG A 282 17.38 1.65 11.25
C ARG A 282 17.70 0.28 11.87
N ARG A 283 17.97 0.26 13.17
CA ARG A 283 18.13 -0.98 13.97
C ARG A 283 16.77 -1.66 14.25
N ARG A 284 16.80 -2.87 14.79
CA ARG A 284 15.63 -3.74 15.04
C ARG A 284 14.61 -3.30 16.11
N PRO A 285 14.93 -2.50 17.15
CA PRO A 285 13.94 -2.15 18.16
C PRO A 285 12.68 -1.51 17.58
N ARG A 286 11.49 -1.91 18.07
CA ARG A 286 10.19 -1.40 17.60
C ARG A 286 10.03 0.11 17.78
N LYS A 287 10.76 0.69 18.74
CA LYS A 287 10.82 2.12 18.99
C LYS A 287 12.25 2.61 18.81
N SER A 288 12.40 3.68 18.05
CA SER A 288 13.68 4.38 17.89
C SER A 288 13.38 5.83 17.51
N SER A 289 14.18 6.74 18.07
CA SER A 289 14.21 8.17 17.69
C SER A 289 15.62 8.59 17.28
N ALA A 290 16.46 7.62 16.91
CA ALA A 290 17.82 7.86 16.46
C ALA A 290 17.83 8.35 15.01
N GLY A 291 17.82 9.67 14.82
CA GLY A 291 17.84 10.30 13.49
C GLY A 291 16.50 10.22 12.75
N TYR A 292 16.54 10.44 11.43
CA TYR A 292 15.35 10.42 10.57
C TYR A 292 14.79 9.01 10.38
N ASN A 293 13.47 8.89 10.28
CA ASN A 293 12.82 7.62 9.98
C ASN A 293 12.89 7.33 8.47
N LEU A 294 13.98 6.71 8.02
CA LEU A 294 14.17 6.39 6.60
C LEU A 294 13.21 5.31 6.08
N ASN A 295 12.54 4.51 6.94
CA ASN A 295 11.54 3.54 6.47
C ASN A 295 10.45 4.23 5.65
N SER A 296 9.94 5.35 6.17
CA SER A 296 8.86 6.12 5.52
C SER A 296 9.29 6.77 4.21
N LEU A 297 10.60 6.84 3.94
CA LEU A 297 11.09 7.34 2.67
C LEU A 297 11.08 6.25 1.58
N PHE A 298 11.37 4.99 1.94
CA PHE A 298 11.47 3.89 0.98
C PHE A 298 10.15 3.13 0.79
N VAL A 299 9.32 3.03 1.84
CA VAL A 299 7.99 2.42 1.72
C VAL A 299 7.09 3.37 0.92
N GLY A 300 6.49 2.88 -0.16
CA GLY A 300 5.69 3.71 -1.09
C GLY A 300 6.54 4.51 -2.08
N SER A 301 7.87 4.30 -2.14
CA SER A 301 8.74 5.01 -3.07
C SER A 301 8.72 4.45 -4.50
N GLU A 302 8.04 3.32 -4.72
CA GLU A 302 7.91 2.65 -6.01
C GLU A 302 9.26 2.32 -6.67
N GLY A 303 10.29 2.10 -5.86
CA GLY A 303 11.63 1.80 -6.33
C GLY A 303 12.39 3.00 -6.92
N THR A 304 11.82 4.21 -6.81
CA THR A 304 12.43 5.42 -7.35
C THR A 304 13.60 5.92 -6.50
N LEU A 305 13.76 5.43 -5.26
CA LEU A 305 14.81 5.88 -4.34
C LEU A 305 15.86 4.81 -4.03
N GLY A 306 15.60 3.55 -4.40
CA GLY A 306 16.52 2.44 -4.17
C GLY A 306 15.86 1.07 -4.25
N LEU A 307 16.67 0.04 -4.09
CA LEU A 307 16.31 -1.37 -4.22
C LEU A 307 16.28 -2.03 -2.84
N VAL A 308 15.11 -2.46 -2.38
CA VAL A 308 14.96 -3.14 -1.08
C VAL A 308 15.39 -4.60 -1.23
N THR A 309 16.45 -5.00 -0.53
CA THR A 309 17.01 -6.36 -0.64
C THR A 309 16.73 -7.25 0.56
N GLU A 310 16.36 -6.66 1.70
CA GLU A 310 15.89 -7.37 2.89
C GLU A 310 14.91 -6.48 3.67
N ALA A 311 13.93 -7.11 4.31
CA ALA A 311 12.99 -6.43 5.20
C ALA A 311 12.90 -7.16 6.54
N THR A 312 13.02 -6.41 7.63
CA THR A 312 12.56 -6.88 8.94
C THR A 312 11.12 -6.43 9.13
N LEU A 313 10.20 -7.38 9.29
CA LEU A 313 8.76 -7.16 9.41
C LEU A 313 8.26 -7.59 10.78
N LYS A 314 7.28 -6.87 11.33
CA LYS A 314 6.53 -7.35 12.49
C LYS A 314 5.66 -8.55 12.11
N LEU A 315 5.26 -9.33 13.10
CA LEU A 315 4.24 -10.37 12.99
C LEU A 315 3.12 -10.13 14.00
N ALA A 316 1.91 -10.57 13.66
CA ALA A 316 0.73 -10.57 14.51
C ALA A 316 0.49 -11.96 15.11
N ILE A 317 -0.24 -12.02 16.22
CA ILE A 317 -0.68 -13.28 16.83
C ILE A 317 -1.91 -13.78 16.08
N ILE A 318 -1.96 -15.09 15.77
CA ILE A 318 -3.14 -15.72 15.17
C ILE A 318 -4.33 -15.57 16.15
N PRO A 319 -5.45 -14.96 15.75
CA PRO A 319 -6.62 -14.79 16.62
C PRO A 319 -7.20 -16.12 17.11
N GLU A 320 -7.78 -16.11 18.32
CA GLU A 320 -8.43 -17.29 18.92
C GLU A 320 -9.69 -17.71 18.13
N ASP A 321 -10.49 -16.73 17.72
CA ASP A 321 -11.74 -16.93 17.00
C ASP A 321 -11.83 -16.00 15.78
N GLN A 322 -12.44 -16.51 14.72
CA GLN A 322 -12.73 -15.77 13.50
C GLN A 322 -14.14 -16.10 13.02
N SER A 323 -14.88 -15.08 12.57
CA SER A 323 -16.22 -15.24 12.01
C SER A 323 -16.38 -14.38 10.78
N ILE A 324 -17.11 -14.88 9.79
CA ILE A 324 -17.43 -14.15 8.55
C ILE A 324 -18.95 -14.00 8.47
N ALA A 325 -19.38 -12.78 8.13
CA ALA A 325 -20.77 -12.47 7.90
C ALA A 325 -20.95 -11.74 6.57
N VAL A 326 -22.07 -12.01 5.90
CA VAL A 326 -22.48 -11.34 4.67
C VAL A 326 -23.86 -10.72 4.86
N VAL A 327 -24.04 -9.50 4.34
CA VAL A 327 -25.28 -8.73 4.50
C VAL A 327 -25.60 -8.03 3.18
N THR A 328 -26.80 -8.27 2.66
CA THR A 328 -27.31 -7.60 1.45
C THR A 328 -28.05 -6.31 1.82
N PHE A 329 -28.07 -5.35 0.89
CA PHE A 329 -28.68 -4.04 1.03
C PHE A 329 -29.51 -3.69 -0.20
N PRO A 330 -30.56 -2.87 -0.06
CA PRO A 330 -31.38 -2.45 -1.19
C PRO A 330 -30.69 -1.44 -2.12
N SER A 331 -29.63 -0.77 -1.66
CA SER A 331 -28.83 0.15 -2.49
C SER A 331 -27.36 0.19 -2.04
N ILE A 332 -26.47 0.58 -2.95
CA ILE A 332 -25.04 0.74 -2.64
C ILE A 332 -24.80 1.86 -1.61
N ARG A 333 -25.66 2.90 -1.62
CA ARG A 333 -25.61 4.01 -0.66
C ARG A 333 -25.91 3.51 0.75
N ASP A 334 -26.94 2.69 0.92
CA ASP A 334 -27.31 2.10 2.22
C ASP A 334 -26.17 1.22 2.76
N ALA A 335 -25.54 0.41 1.90
CA ALA A 335 -24.37 -0.39 2.27
C ALA A 335 -23.16 0.48 2.69
N ALA A 336 -22.81 1.50 1.89
CA ALA A 336 -21.71 2.40 2.20
C ALA A 336 -21.94 3.21 3.49
N ALA A 337 -23.19 3.65 3.74
CA ALA A 337 -23.56 4.33 4.98
C ALA A 337 -23.45 3.40 6.20
N ALA A 338 -23.87 2.14 6.08
CA ALA A 338 -23.69 1.15 7.13
C ALA A 338 -22.21 0.93 7.45
N ALA A 339 -21.36 0.78 6.42
CA ALA A 339 -19.92 0.62 6.59
C ALA A 339 -19.29 1.83 7.30
N ALA A 340 -19.61 3.05 6.87
CA ALA A 340 -19.17 4.27 7.53
C ALA A 340 -19.61 4.33 9.00
N GLY A 341 -20.86 3.95 9.29
CA GLY A 341 -21.39 3.90 10.67
C GLY A 341 -20.64 2.91 11.55
N VAL A 342 -20.28 1.72 11.03
CA VAL A 342 -19.48 0.73 11.76
C VAL A 342 -18.11 1.29 12.14
N MET A 343 -17.44 1.95 11.19
CA MET A 343 -16.11 2.55 11.43
C MET A 343 -16.19 3.74 12.40
N GLN A 344 -17.19 4.60 12.27
CA GLN A 344 -17.42 5.73 13.16
C GLN A 344 -17.78 5.31 14.59
N ALA A 345 -18.42 4.15 14.76
CA ALA A 345 -18.68 3.55 16.07
C ALA A 345 -17.42 2.95 16.71
N GLY A 346 -16.29 2.91 16.00
CA GLY A 346 -15.03 2.36 16.50
C GLY A 346 -15.06 0.84 16.72
N ILE A 347 -15.95 0.13 16.03
CA ILE A 347 -16.08 -1.32 16.17
C ILE A 347 -14.92 -2.00 15.42
N PRO A 348 -14.06 -2.78 16.11
CA PRO A 348 -12.92 -3.39 15.46
C PRO A 348 -13.34 -4.62 14.64
N VAL A 349 -13.41 -4.43 13.34
CA VAL A 349 -13.55 -5.50 12.34
C VAL A 349 -12.17 -5.90 11.82
N ALA A 350 -12.02 -7.17 11.43
CA ALA A 350 -10.80 -7.68 10.80
C ALA A 350 -10.73 -7.33 9.31
N ALA A 351 -11.90 -7.26 8.65
CA ALA A 351 -12.08 -6.82 7.27
C ALA A 351 -13.53 -6.33 7.10
N LEU A 352 -13.71 -5.35 6.22
CA LEU A 352 -15.02 -4.80 5.85
C LEU A 352 -14.97 -4.38 4.39
N GLU A 353 -15.63 -5.17 3.55
CA GLU A 353 -15.56 -5.07 2.09
C GLU A 353 -16.96 -4.84 1.51
N ILE A 354 -17.03 -4.15 0.37
CA ILE A 354 -18.28 -3.90 -0.36
C ILE A 354 -18.21 -4.48 -1.77
N MET A 355 -19.37 -4.87 -2.29
CA MET A 355 -19.61 -5.16 -3.71
C MET A 355 -20.97 -4.63 -4.12
N ASP A 356 -21.08 -4.15 -5.35
CA ASP A 356 -22.38 -3.88 -5.95
C ASP A 356 -23.04 -5.13 -6.55
N GLU A 357 -24.27 -4.99 -7.01
CA GLU A 357 -25.04 -6.07 -7.63
C GLU A 357 -24.37 -6.65 -8.87
N VAL A 358 -23.68 -5.81 -9.66
CA VAL A 358 -22.97 -6.25 -10.86
C VAL A 358 -21.78 -7.11 -10.47
N GLN A 359 -21.01 -6.73 -9.45
CA GLN A 359 -19.91 -7.54 -8.97
C GLN A 359 -20.39 -8.88 -8.38
N MET A 360 -21.53 -8.89 -7.66
CA MET A 360 -22.13 -10.14 -7.18
C MET A 360 -22.54 -11.07 -8.33
N LYS A 361 -23.08 -10.51 -9.41
CA LYS A 361 -23.35 -11.24 -10.66
C LYS A 361 -22.08 -11.79 -11.31
N VAL A 362 -20.99 -11.02 -11.33
CA VAL A 362 -19.67 -11.47 -11.81
C VAL A 362 -19.20 -12.70 -11.03
N VAL A 363 -19.34 -12.70 -9.70
CA VAL A 363 -18.98 -13.85 -8.85
C VAL A 363 -19.81 -15.10 -9.22
N ASN A 364 -21.12 -14.94 -9.43
CA ASN A 364 -21.99 -16.04 -9.86
C ASN A 364 -21.56 -16.60 -11.23
N LEU A 365 -21.25 -15.74 -12.20
CA LEU A 365 -20.81 -16.14 -13.54
C LEU A 365 -19.44 -16.81 -13.54
N GLY A 366 -18.51 -16.36 -12.69
CA GLY A 366 -17.17 -16.92 -12.58
C GLY A 366 -17.15 -18.36 -12.04
N GLY A 367 -18.20 -18.78 -11.33
CA GLY A 367 -18.38 -20.16 -10.86
C GLY A 367 -17.44 -20.60 -9.73
N ALA A 368 -16.52 -19.74 -9.28
CA ALA A 368 -15.55 -20.05 -8.23
C ALA A 368 -16.19 -20.34 -6.87
N THR A 369 -17.42 -19.90 -6.64
CA THR A 369 -18.19 -20.16 -5.42
C THR A 369 -19.26 -21.26 -5.59
N ALA A 370 -19.27 -22.00 -6.70
CA ALA A 370 -20.25 -23.07 -6.92
C ALA A 370 -20.15 -24.16 -5.83
N PRO A 371 -21.28 -24.76 -5.39
CA PRO A 371 -22.64 -24.62 -5.93
C PRO A 371 -23.45 -23.46 -5.32
N ARG A 372 -22.84 -22.58 -4.52
CA ARG A 372 -23.52 -21.43 -3.95
C ARG A 372 -23.83 -20.40 -5.04
N VAL A 373 -25.06 -19.90 -5.04
CA VAL A 373 -25.52 -18.79 -5.87
C VAL A 373 -25.84 -17.63 -4.93
N TRP A 374 -25.28 -16.46 -5.24
CA TRP A 374 -25.43 -15.26 -4.44
C TRP A 374 -26.60 -14.41 -4.93
N GLU A 375 -27.26 -13.72 -4.01
CA GLU A 375 -28.18 -12.65 -4.36
C GLU A 375 -27.41 -11.50 -5.05
N GLU A 376 -27.87 -11.10 -6.23
CA GLU A 376 -27.27 -10.02 -7.01
C GLU A 376 -27.78 -8.68 -6.48
N SER A 377 -27.26 -8.28 -5.32
CA SER A 377 -27.59 -7.03 -4.62
C SER A 377 -26.35 -6.43 -3.99
N PRO A 378 -26.32 -5.11 -3.73
CA PRO A 378 -25.26 -4.49 -2.97
C PRO A 378 -25.01 -5.23 -1.65
N THR A 379 -23.77 -5.60 -1.39
CA THR A 379 -23.42 -6.56 -0.34
C THR A 379 -22.20 -6.09 0.44
N LEU A 380 -22.28 -6.19 1.77
CA LEU A 380 -21.12 -6.06 2.66
C LEU A 380 -20.64 -7.43 3.14
N PHE A 381 -19.32 -7.60 3.14
CA PHE A 381 -18.63 -8.74 3.72
C PHE A 381 -17.85 -8.29 4.95
N PHE A 382 -18.14 -8.90 6.08
CA PHE A 382 -17.46 -8.66 7.35
C PHE A 382 -16.60 -9.85 7.72
N LYS A 383 -15.40 -9.56 8.23
CA LYS A 383 -14.59 -10.51 8.98
C LYS A 383 -14.42 -9.99 10.39
N PHE A 384 -14.72 -10.81 11.37
CA PHE A 384 -14.49 -10.54 12.80
C PHE A 384 -13.36 -11.42 13.29
N SER A 385 -12.50 -10.90 14.15
CA SER A 385 -11.43 -11.67 14.76
C SER A 385 -11.13 -11.19 16.17
N GLY A 386 -10.86 -12.12 17.09
CA GLY A 386 -10.53 -11.80 18.46
C GLY A 386 -10.74 -12.98 19.39
N THR A 387 -11.12 -12.70 20.64
CA THR A 387 -11.67 -13.74 21.52
C THR A 387 -13.12 -14.01 21.15
N LYS A 388 -13.62 -15.20 21.47
CA LYS A 388 -15.01 -15.59 21.21
C LYS A 388 -16.05 -14.58 21.73
N LEU A 389 -15.83 -14.01 22.91
CA LEU A 389 -16.73 -13.00 23.49
C LEU A 389 -16.69 -11.68 22.71
N SER A 390 -15.49 -11.20 22.33
CA SER A 390 -15.38 -9.96 21.54
C SER A 390 -16.03 -10.09 20.17
N VAL A 391 -15.86 -11.24 19.50
CA VAL A 391 -16.48 -11.50 18.19
C VAL A 391 -18.00 -11.45 18.31
N GLN A 392 -18.59 -12.08 19.33
CA GLN A 392 -20.03 -12.04 19.56
C GLN A 392 -20.55 -10.63 19.85
N GLU A 393 -19.80 -9.84 20.62
CA GLU A 393 -20.14 -8.44 20.91
C GLU A 393 -20.10 -7.57 19.65
N HIS A 394 -19.01 -7.63 18.89
CA HIS A 394 -18.87 -6.85 17.65
C HIS A 394 -19.96 -7.20 16.63
N ILE A 395 -20.30 -8.49 16.49
CA ILE A 395 -21.40 -8.93 15.62
C ILE A 395 -22.71 -8.25 16.01
N ARG A 396 -23.06 -8.23 17.30
CA ARG A 396 -24.32 -7.60 17.77
C ARG A 396 -24.35 -6.10 17.48
N LEU A 397 -23.23 -5.40 17.71
CA LEU A 397 -23.12 -3.97 17.44
C LEU A 397 -23.23 -3.66 15.94
N VAL A 398 -22.54 -4.45 15.11
CA VAL A 398 -22.62 -4.30 13.64
C VAL A 398 -24.03 -4.59 13.15
N GLN A 399 -24.70 -5.63 13.65
CA GLN A 399 -26.10 -5.95 13.31
C GLN A 399 -27.05 -4.78 13.55
N ALA A 400 -26.90 -4.08 14.69
CA ALA A 400 -27.73 -2.92 15.00
C ALA A 400 -27.52 -1.78 13.97
N ILE A 401 -26.26 -1.51 13.58
CA ILE A 401 -25.92 -0.46 12.61
C ILE A 401 -26.42 -0.83 11.22
N THR A 402 -26.18 -2.06 10.77
CA THR A 402 -26.66 -2.51 9.45
C THR A 402 -28.18 -2.48 9.38
N GLN A 403 -28.89 -2.88 10.44
CA GLN A 403 -30.35 -2.83 10.47
C GLN A 403 -30.87 -1.39 10.41
N ALA A 404 -30.23 -0.45 11.11
CA ALA A 404 -30.56 0.97 11.03
C ALA A 404 -30.36 1.57 9.63
N ASN A 405 -29.50 0.94 8.82
CA ASN A 405 -29.22 1.29 7.42
C ASN A 405 -29.88 0.30 6.43
N LYS A 406 -31.02 -0.29 6.80
CA LYS A 406 -31.83 -1.18 5.92
C LYS A 406 -31.13 -2.45 5.45
N GLY A 407 -30.05 -2.87 6.11
CA GLY A 407 -29.38 -4.14 5.84
C GLY A 407 -30.30 -5.34 6.11
N GLY A 408 -30.15 -6.36 5.29
CA GLY A 408 -30.87 -7.62 5.38
C GLY A 408 -30.43 -8.50 6.56
N LYS A 409 -30.78 -9.79 6.47
CA LYS A 409 -30.34 -10.77 7.46
C LYS A 409 -28.87 -11.09 7.27
N PHE A 410 -28.17 -11.34 8.38
CA PHE A 410 -26.78 -11.78 8.34
C PHE A 410 -26.73 -13.24 7.97
N GLU A 411 -25.93 -13.56 6.97
CA GLU A 411 -25.50 -14.92 6.69
C GLU A 411 -24.14 -15.15 7.32
N PHE A 412 -24.08 -16.05 8.30
CA PHE A 412 -22.84 -16.43 8.97
C PHE A 412 -22.33 -17.76 8.43
N ALA A 413 -21.01 -17.89 8.34
CA ALA A 413 -20.39 -19.20 8.15
C ALA A 413 -20.55 -20.08 9.40
N LYS A 414 -20.95 -21.33 9.20
CA LYS A 414 -21.15 -22.36 10.25
C LYS A 414 -19.86 -23.07 10.61
N ASP A 415 -18.92 -23.15 9.68
CA ASP A 415 -17.64 -23.84 9.85
C ASP A 415 -16.51 -23.18 9.01
N ALA A 416 -15.29 -23.71 9.15
CA ALA A 416 -14.11 -23.19 8.46
C ALA A 416 -14.17 -23.31 6.92
N GLU A 417 -14.92 -24.28 6.39
CA GLU A 417 -15.08 -24.44 4.94
C GLU A 417 -16.08 -23.41 4.41
N GLU A 418 -17.19 -23.18 5.11
CA GLU A 418 -18.14 -22.12 4.77
C GLU A 418 -17.51 -20.73 4.94
N GLN A 419 -16.61 -20.54 5.91
CA GLN A 419 -15.81 -19.31 6.04
C GLN A 419 -14.97 -19.05 4.79
N LYS A 420 -14.24 -20.07 4.31
CA LYS A 420 -13.45 -19.97 3.07
C LYS A 420 -14.36 -19.67 1.88
N LEU A 421 -15.51 -20.32 1.79
CA LEU A 421 -16.48 -20.14 0.70
C LEU A 421 -17.10 -18.74 0.69
N LEU A 422 -17.53 -18.21 1.84
CA LEU A 422 -18.10 -16.87 1.90
C LEU A 422 -17.04 -15.81 1.56
N TRP A 423 -15.81 -16.00 2.02
CA TRP A 423 -14.72 -15.07 1.73
C TRP A 423 -14.16 -15.21 0.31
N SER A 424 -14.30 -16.37 -0.33
CA SER A 424 -13.81 -16.58 -1.69
C SER A 424 -14.55 -15.73 -2.71
N ALA A 425 -15.84 -15.40 -2.50
CA ALA A 425 -16.56 -14.42 -3.33
C ALA A 425 -15.76 -13.11 -3.48
N ARG A 426 -15.21 -12.61 -2.37
CA ARG A 426 -14.36 -11.42 -2.35
C ARG A 426 -12.98 -11.63 -2.92
N LYS A 427 -12.34 -12.75 -2.61
CA LYS A 427 -11.00 -13.04 -3.14
C LYS A 427 -11.00 -13.24 -4.65
N GLU A 428 -11.99 -13.91 -5.22
CA GLU A 428 -12.03 -14.27 -6.64
C GLU A 428 -12.61 -13.17 -7.54
N SER A 429 -13.04 -12.05 -6.97
CA SER A 429 -13.76 -10.98 -7.67
C SER A 429 -13.01 -10.39 -8.87
N LEU A 430 -11.72 -10.08 -8.71
CA LEU A 430 -10.89 -9.54 -9.81
C LEU A 430 -10.68 -10.58 -10.92
N TRP A 431 -10.35 -11.82 -10.56
CA TRP A 431 -10.16 -12.91 -11.52
C TRP A 431 -11.45 -13.22 -12.28
N SER A 432 -12.59 -13.20 -11.60
CA SER A 432 -13.90 -13.40 -12.22
C SER A 432 -14.21 -12.28 -13.21
N MET A 433 -13.88 -11.03 -12.88
CA MET A 433 -14.02 -9.89 -13.80
C MET A 433 -13.12 -10.05 -15.04
N MET A 434 -11.87 -10.45 -14.85
CA MET A 434 -10.93 -10.69 -15.96
C MET A 434 -11.36 -11.84 -16.86
N ALA A 435 -11.94 -12.90 -16.29
CA ALA A 435 -12.40 -14.06 -17.05
C ALA A 435 -13.57 -13.74 -18.00
N LEU A 436 -14.28 -12.64 -17.76
CA LEU A 436 -15.37 -12.16 -18.63
C LEU A 436 -14.87 -11.33 -19.82
N ARG A 437 -13.60 -10.91 -19.81
CA ARG A 437 -12.98 -10.08 -20.86
C ARG A 437 -12.92 -10.84 -22.18
N LYS A 438 -13.35 -10.18 -23.26
CA LYS A 438 -13.20 -10.69 -24.63
C LYS A 438 -11.94 -10.13 -25.30
N ASP A 439 -11.58 -10.73 -26.43
CA ASP A 439 -10.44 -10.28 -27.22
C ASP A 439 -10.61 -8.81 -27.66
N GLY A 440 -9.63 -7.98 -27.29
CA GLY A 440 -9.63 -6.54 -27.59
C GLY A 440 -10.32 -5.66 -26.54
N GLU A 441 -10.90 -6.24 -25.50
CA GLU A 441 -11.35 -5.51 -24.32
C GLU A 441 -10.21 -5.40 -23.30
N ASP A 442 -10.18 -4.26 -22.59
CA ASP A 442 -9.32 -3.96 -21.46
C ASP A 442 -10.21 -3.70 -20.22
N VAL A 443 -9.60 -3.71 -19.03
CA VAL A 443 -10.28 -3.30 -17.80
C VAL A 443 -9.53 -2.16 -17.15
N TRP A 444 -10.23 -1.05 -16.92
CA TRP A 444 -9.72 0.06 -16.12
C TRP A 444 -10.11 -0.16 -14.67
N SER A 445 -9.14 -0.48 -13.82
CA SER A 445 -9.34 -0.54 -12.37
C SER A 445 -9.06 0.84 -11.77
N THR A 446 -10.07 1.44 -11.14
CA THR A 446 -9.93 2.73 -10.45
C THR A 446 -9.57 2.51 -8.99
N ASP A 447 -9.11 3.56 -8.32
CA ASP A 447 -8.74 3.49 -6.91
C ASP A 447 -8.73 4.89 -6.32
N VAL A 448 -9.65 5.15 -5.38
CA VAL A 448 -9.72 6.38 -4.59
C VAL A 448 -10.10 6.04 -3.15
N ALA A 449 -9.76 6.91 -2.22
CA ALA A 449 -10.28 6.84 -0.86
C ALA A 449 -10.74 8.20 -0.38
N VAL A 450 -11.76 8.23 0.48
CA VAL A 450 -12.33 9.47 1.06
C VAL A 450 -12.56 9.33 2.56
N PRO A 451 -12.68 10.43 3.31
CA PRO A 451 -13.16 10.39 4.68
C PRO A 451 -14.52 9.68 4.79
N PHE A 452 -14.74 8.92 5.86
CA PHE A 452 -15.98 8.13 6.04
C PHE A 452 -17.27 8.95 5.94
N SER A 453 -17.23 10.23 6.30
CA SER A 453 -18.37 11.15 6.17
C SER A 453 -18.83 11.39 4.74
N ARG A 454 -17.99 11.08 3.73
CA ARG A 454 -18.25 11.31 2.30
C ARG A 454 -18.44 10.01 1.51
N LEU A 455 -18.28 8.85 2.16
CA LEU A 455 -18.17 7.55 1.51
C LEU A 455 -19.45 7.15 0.76
N ALA A 456 -20.61 7.31 1.39
CA ALA A 456 -21.89 7.01 0.75
C ALA A 456 -22.19 7.94 -0.43
N ASP A 457 -21.81 9.22 -0.32
CA ASP A 457 -22.04 10.21 -1.38
C ASP A 457 -21.17 9.94 -2.60
N ILE A 458 -19.87 9.71 -2.43
CA ILE A 458 -19.00 9.49 -3.58
C ILE A 458 -19.37 8.21 -4.33
N ILE A 459 -19.66 7.11 -3.61
CA ILE A 459 -19.98 5.83 -4.25
C ILE A 459 -21.29 5.91 -5.03
N GLU A 460 -22.31 6.59 -4.51
CA GLU A 460 -23.58 6.75 -5.22
C GLU A 460 -23.40 7.53 -6.52
N VAL A 461 -22.69 8.66 -6.49
CA VAL A 461 -22.52 9.49 -7.68
C VAL A 461 -21.58 8.81 -8.69
N SER A 462 -20.49 8.18 -8.23
CA SER A 462 -19.57 7.46 -9.12
C SER A 462 -20.25 6.25 -9.75
N LYS A 463 -21.05 5.46 -9.00
CA LYS A 463 -21.88 4.39 -9.57
C LYS A 463 -22.80 4.91 -10.67
N LYS A 464 -23.48 6.03 -10.42
CA LYS A 464 -24.40 6.61 -11.41
C LYS A 464 -23.67 7.01 -12.70
N GLU A 465 -22.50 7.65 -12.58
CA GLU A 465 -21.70 8.07 -13.74
C GLU A 465 -21.11 6.87 -14.50
N MET A 466 -20.66 5.85 -13.77
CA MET A 466 -20.21 4.58 -14.32
C MET A 466 -21.33 3.88 -15.09
N ASP A 467 -22.54 3.78 -14.52
CA ASP A 467 -23.70 3.17 -15.16
C ASP A 467 -24.14 3.96 -16.42
N ASP A 468 -24.04 5.29 -16.39
CA ASP A 468 -24.36 6.17 -17.53
C ASP A 468 -23.41 5.96 -18.73
N LEU A 469 -22.24 5.31 -18.56
CA LEU A 469 -21.37 4.91 -19.68
C LEU A 469 -22.04 3.84 -20.57
N GLY A 470 -22.98 3.06 -20.02
CA GLY A 470 -23.60 1.93 -20.71
C GLY A 470 -22.64 0.75 -20.97
N LEU A 471 -21.53 0.69 -20.24
CA LEU A 471 -20.51 -0.36 -20.32
C LEU A 471 -20.68 -1.37 -19.19
N PHE A 472 -20.05 -2.53 -19.34
CA PHE A 472 -20.00 -3.51 -18.27
C PHE A 472 -18.98 -3.06 -17.21
N ALA A 473 -19.50 -2.62 -16.05
CA ALA A 473 -18.67 -2.13 -14.97
C ALA A 473 -19.26 -2.49 -13.60
N SER A 474 -18.41 -2.57 -12.59
CA SER A 474 -18.79 -2.99 -11.25
C SER A 474 -18.02 -2.26 -10.18
N ILE A 475 -18.55 -2.26 -8.95
CA ILE A 475 -17.91 -1.68 -7.77
C ILE A 475 -17.51 -2.78 -6.79
N LEU A 476 -16.28 -2.66 -6.28
CA LEU A 476 -15.81 -3.39 -5.11
C LEU A 476 -14.88 -2.49 -4.29
N GLY A 477 -14.67 -2.79 -3.01
CA GLY A 477 -13.78 -1.96 -2.22
C GLY A 477 -13.47 -2.42 -0.83
N HIS A 478 -12.31 -1.96 -0.35
CA HIS A 478 -11.87 -1.97 1.04
C HIS A 478 -12.62 -0.87 1.81
N ILE A 479 -13.95 -1.02 1.91
CA ILE A 479 -14.85 0.05 2.36
C ILE A 479 -14.61 0.46 3.82
N GLY A 480 -14.06 -0.45 4.63
CA GLY A 480 -13.62 -0.17 6.00
C GLY A 480 -12.49 0.87 6.10
N ASP A 481 -11.71 1.06 5.04
CA ASP A 481 -10.64 2.05 4.95
C ASP A 481 -11.08 3.32 4.19
N GLY A 482 -12.36 3.39 3.78
CA GLY A 482 -12.90 4.46 2.94
C GLY A 482 -12.46 4.37 1.48
N ASN A 483 -11.90 3.22 1.07
CA ASN A 483 -11.35 2.96 -0.26
C ASN A 483 -12.28 2.08 -1.10
N PHE A 484 -12.47 2.44 -2.36
CA PHE A 484 -13.23 1.65 -3.31
C PHE A 484 -12.70 1.79 -4.74
N HIS A 485 -13.13 0.85 -5.57
CA HIS A 485 -12.70 0.67 -6.95
C HIS A 485 -13.92 0.50 -7.84
N GLU A 486 -13.81 1.04 -9.04
CA GLU A 486 -14.62 0.66 -10.19
C GLU A 486 -13.76 -0.21 -11.10
N SER A 487 -14.35 -1.26 -11.64
CA SER A 487 -13.74 -2.07 -12.70
C SER A 487 -14.55 -1.86 -13.97
N ILE A 488 -14.02 -1.07 -14.91
CA ILE A 488 -14.74 -0.69 -16.12
C ILE A 488 -14.16 -1.46 -17.31
N MET A 489 -14.96 -2.32 -17.93
CA MET A 489 -14.57 -3.06 -19.13
C MET A 489 -14.88 -2.25 -20.39
N TYR A 490 -13.89 -2.09 -21.27
CA TYR A 490 -14.01 -1.25 -22.46
C TYR A 490 -13.13 -1.76 -23.60
N ASN A 491 -13.42 -1.37 -24.84
CA ASN A 491 -12.61 -1.66 -26.01
C ASN A 491 -11.47 -0.64 -26.14
N GLY A 492 -10.24 -1.07 -25.81
CA GLY A 492 -9.05 -0.21 -25.88
C GLY A 492 -8.69 0.28 -27.29
N ARG A 493 -9.23 -0.35 -28.34
CA ARG A 493 -9.01 0.05 -29.74
C ARG A 493 -9.99 1.13 -30.20
N ASP A 494 -11.12 1.31 -29.52
CA ASP A 494 -12.04 2.42 -29.75
C ASP A 494 -11.59 3.64 -28.95
N LYS A 495 -10.97 4.60 -29.65
CA LYS A 495 -10.47 5.84 -29.02
C LYS A 495 -11.58 6.67 -28.38
N ALA A 496 -12.79 6.66 -28.93
CA ALA A 496 -13.90 7.44 -28.39
C ALA A 496 -14.46 6.79 -27.12
N GLU A 497 -14.56 5.45 -27.10
CA GLU A 497 -14.94 4.72 -25.89
C GLU A 497 -13.89 4.88 -24.78
N ARG A 498 -12.60 4.70 -25.10
CA ARG A 498 -11.51 4.93 -24.14
C ARG A 498 -11.53 6.35 -23.57
N ALA A 499 -11.74 7.37 -24.39
CA ALA A 499 -11.80 8.76 -23.91
C ALA A 499 -12.97 9.02 -22.95
N LYS A 500 -14.13 8.38 -23.16
CA LYS A 500 -15.27 8.46 -22.23
C LYS A 500 -14.95 7.80 -20.89
N VAL A 501 -14.33 6.62 -20.92
CA VAL A 501 -13.90 5.90 -19.71
C VAL A 501 -12.87 6.74 -18.95
N GLU A 502 -11.85 7.26 -19.63
CA GLU A 502 -10.84 8.12 -19.01
C GLU A 502 -11.46 9.36 -18.35
N ALA A 503 -12.43 10.01 -19.01
CA ALA A 503 -13.16 11.14 -18.44
C ALA A 503 -13.94 10.74 -17.17
N CYS A 504 -14.61 9.58 -17.17
CA CYS A 504 -15.30 9.04 -15.99
C CYS A 504 -14.33 8.83 -14.82
N VAL A 505 -13.19 8.18 -15.07
CA VAL A 505 -12.15 7.93 -14.05
C VAL A 505 -11.57 9.24 -13.51
N LYS A 506 -11.25 10.20 -14.40
CA LYS A 506 -10.72 11.52 -13.99
C LYS A 506 -11.75 12.31 -13.18
N ASN A 507 -13.04 12.21 -13.50
CA ASN A 507 -14.10 12.84 -12.71
C ASN A 507 -14.21 12.22 -11.31
N MET A 508 -14.15 10.88 -11.21
CA MET A 508 -14.11 10.18 -9.92
C MET A 508 -12.93 10.63 -9.06
N VAL A 509 -11.72 10.72 -9.63
CA VAL A 509 -10.52 11.20 -8.93
C VAL A 509 -10.70 12.65 -8.46
N LYS A 510 -11.07 13.57 -9.35
CA LYS A 510 -11.30 14.99 -9.00
C LYS A 510 -12.36 15.14 -7.91
N ARG A 511 -13.42 14.33 -7.97
CA ARG A 511 -14.46 14.29 -6.93
C ARG A 511 -13.89 13.82 -5.60
N ALA A 512 -13.12 12.73 -5.56
CA ALA A 512 -12.47 12.26 -4.34
C ALA A 512 -11.59 13.36 -3.72
N LEU A 513 -10.76 14.02 -4.51
CA LEU A 513 -9.91 15.13 -4.05
C LEU A 513 -10.74 16.32 -3.51
N ASN A 514 -11.81 16.70 -4.19
CA ASN A 514 -12.76 17.72 -3.69
C ASN A 514 -13.49 17.31 -2.40
N MET A 515 -13.50 16.03 -2.08
CA MET A 515 -14.04 15.47 -0.84
C MET A 515 -12.96 15.22 0.23
N GLU A 516 -11.79 15.85 0.10
CA GLU A 516 -10.64 15.67 1.00
C GLU A 516 -10.08 14.24 1.01
N GLY A 517 -10.31 13.51 -0.09
CA GLY A 517 -9.79 12.18 -0.35
C GLY A 517 -8.45 12.17 -1.08
N THR A 518 -8.12 11.02 -1.66
CA THR A 518 -6.87 10.76 -2.40
C THR A 518 -7.16 10.15 -3.78
N CYS A 519 -6.26 10.38 -4.74
CA CYS A 519 -6.30 9.82 -6.08
C CYS A 519 -5.86 8.35 -6.17
N THR A 520 -5.35 7.79 -5.07
CA THR A 520 -5.02 6.38 -4.94
C THR A 520 -5.08 5.96 -3.47
N GLY A 521 -5.94 4.99 -3.15
CA GLY A 521 -5.94 4.36 -1.83
C GLY A 521 -4.77 3.39 -1.68
N GLU A 522 -4.49 2.58 -2.72
CA GLU A 522 -3.55 1.46 -2.60
C GLU A 522 -2.72 1.09 -3.85
N HIS A 523 -3.13 1.51 -5.06
CA HIS A 523 -2.46 1.13 -6.30
C HIS A 523 -1.20 1.95 -6.62
N SER A 524 -0.91 2.99 -5.82
CA SER A 524 0.22 3.92 -5.98
C SER A 524 0.06 4.83 -7.21
N ILE A 525 1.13 5.53 -7.62
CA ILE A 525 1.10 6.50 -8.72
C ILE A 525 1.61 5.89 -10.03
N GLY A 526 2.73 5.17 -9.97
CA GLY A 526 3.35 4.53 -11.11
C GLY A 526 3.57 5.49 -12.27
N TRP A 527 3.34 4.98 -13.47
CA TRP A 527 3.28 5.77 -14.69
C TRP A 527 1.89 6.44 -14.85
N GLY A 528 0.83 5.71 -14.50
CA GLY A 528 -0.55 6.05 -14.88
C GLY A 528 -1.12 7.30 -14.23
N LYS A 529 -0.73 7.61 -12.99
CA LYS A 529 -1.40 8.63 -12.16
C LYS A 529 -0.56 9.87 -11.86
N LYS A 530 0.50 10.15 -12.63
CA LYS A 530 1.37 11.33 -12.42
C LYS A 530 0.59 12.65 -12.40
N GLU A 531 -0.37 12.79 -13.31
CA GLU A 531 -1.29 13.94 -13.38
C GLU A 531 -2.15 14.04 -12.11
N SER A 532 -2.73 12.93 -11.67
CA SER A 532 -3.53 12.85 -10.44
C SER A 532 -2.73 13.18 -9.19
N LEU A 533 -1.46 12.77 -9.11
CA LEU A 533 -0.54 13.15 -8.03
C LEU A 533 -0.36 14.67 -8.00
N LEU A 534 -0.15 15.30 -9.15
CA LEU A 534 -0.02 16.75 -9.24
C LEU A 534 -1.29 17.45 -8.75
N TRP A 535 -2.48 16.94 -9.09
CA TRP A 535 -3.75 17.48 -8.58
C TRP A 535 -3.89 17.35 -7.06
N GLU A 536 -3.44 16.23 -6.48
CA GLU A 536 -3.57 15.98 -5.04
C GLU A 536 -2.60 16.81 -4.21
N VAL A 537 -1.30 16.78 -4.53
CA VAL A 537 -0.26 17.37 -3.66
C VAL A 537 0.22 18.74 -4.12
N GLY A 538 -0.09 19.13 -5.35
CA GLY A 538 0.36 20.37 -5.95
C GLY A 538 1.85 20.40 -6.33
N PRO A 539 2.27 21.42 -7.10
CA PRO A 539 3.61 21.49 -7.67
C PRO A 539 4.72 21.65 -6.61
N GLU A 540 4.46 22.39 -5.53
CA GLU A 540 5.45 22.64 -4.47
C GLU A 540 5.81 21.36 -3.70
N THR A 541 4.79 20.57 -3.33
CA THR A 541 5.01 19.29 -2.64
C THR A 541 5.73 18.30 -3.58
N LEU A 542 5.34 18.28 -4.85
CA LEU A 542 6.00 17.45 -5.86
C LEU A 542 7.48 17.87 -6.07
N ASP A 543 7.80 19.15 -5.98
CA ASP A 543 9.19 19.63 -6.05
C ASP A 543 10.04 19.19 -4.85
N VAL A 544 9.46 19.11 -3.65
CA VAL A 544 10.14 18.49 -2.51
C VAL A 544 10.44 17.01 -2.78
N MET A 545 9.48 16.26 -3.33
CA MET A 545 9.72 14.86 -3.74
C MET A 545 10.85 14.78 -4.77
N ARG A 546 10.86 15.67 -5.77
CA ARG A 546 11.91 15.79 -6.79
C ARG A 546 13.28 16.07 -6.17
N THR A 547 13.34 16.95 -5.17
CA THR A 547 14.57 17.28 -4.45
C THR A 547 15.12 16.08 -3.68
N ILE A 548 14.26 15.29 -3.03
CA ILE A 548 14.67 14.06 -2.35
C ILE A 548 15.20 13.02 -3.36
N LYS A 549 14.44 12.81 -4.45
CA LYS A 549 14.84 11.95 -5.57
C LYS A 549 16.23 12.33 -6.10
N LYS A 550 16.44 13.60 -6.42
CA LYS A 550 17.73 14.12 -6.92
C LYS A 550 18.87 13.96 -5.90
N SER A 551 18.57 14.00 -4.60
CA SER A 551 19.57 13.86 -3.54
C SER A 551 20.07 12.42 -3.39
N LEU A 552 19.19 11.43 -3.57
CA LEU A 552 19.53 10.00 -3.49
C LEU A 552 19.95 9.39 -4.82
N ASP A 553 19.47 9.97 -5.92
CA ASP A 553 19.71 9.52 -7.29
C ASP A 553 19.89 10.74 -8.23
N PRO A 554 21.08 11.37 -8.22
CA PRO A 554 21.35 12.56 -9.02
C PRO A 554 21.36 12.30 -10.53
N LEU A 555 21.49 11.05 -10.95
CA LEU A 555 21.45 10.63 -12.36
C LEU A 555 20.05 10.22 -12.81
N TRP A 556 19.07 10.18 -11.89
CA TRP A 556 17.69 9.81 -12.16
C TRP A 556 17.53 8.38 -12.72
N ILE A 557 18.47 7.49 -12.46
CA ILE A 557 18.45 6.12 -13.02
C ILE A 557 17.50 5.16 -12.30
N MET A 558 17.08 5.43 -11.06
CA MET A 558 16.19 4.54 -10.30
C MET A 558 14.73 4.73 -10.74
N ASN A 559 14.16 3.74 -11.42
CA ASN A 559 12.81 3.69 -11.97
C ASN A 559 12.32 5.01 -12.63
N PRO A 560 13.05 5.55 -13.63
CA PRO A 560 12.74 6.84 -14.22
C PRO A 560 11.37 6.88 -14.90
N GLY A 561 10.79 8.09 -14.93
CA GLY A 561 9.45 8.35 -15.44
C GLY A 561 8.33 8.03 -14.44
N LYS A 562 8.68 7.64 -13.20
CA LYS A 562 7.75 7.52 -12.07
C LYS A 562 8.41 8.09 -10.82
N ILE A 563 7.64 8.57 -9.85
CA ILE A 563 6.20 8.92 -9.93
C ILE A 563 5.97 10.27 -10.63
N MET A 564 7.01 10.79 -11.28
CA MET A 564 7.07 12.06 -11.97
C MET A 564 8.00 11.92 -13.17
N ASP A 565 7.84 12.82 -14.14
CA ASP A 565 8.70 12.83 -15.31
C ASP A 565 10.14 13.23 -15.00
N VAL A 566 11.04 12.81 -15.89
CA VAL A 566 12.45 13.20 -15.80
C VAL A 566 12.57 14.71 -16.02
N PRO A 567 13.46 15.42 -15.28
CA PRO A 567 13.50 16.90 -15.32
C PRO A 567 13.80 17.54 -16.68
N TRP A 568 14.31 16.77 -17.65
CA TRP A 568 14.71 17.24 -18.98
C TRP A 568 13.73 16.86 -20.09
N MET A 569 12.56 16.30 -19.76
CA MET A 569 11.44 16.29 -20.70
C MET A 569 10.77 17.67 -20.63
N GLU A 570 10.72 18.36 -21.77
CA GLU A 570 10.12 19.69 -21.88
C GLU A 570 8.70 19.69 -21.32
N ALA A 571 8.40 20.67 -20.46
CA ALA A 571 7.09 20.88 -19.89
C ALA A 571 6.20 21.62 -20.91
N ASP A 572 5.76 20.93 -21.96
CA ASP A 572 4.80 21.50 -22.92
C ASP A 572 3.39 21.67 -22.31
N ASP A 573 3.10 21.06 -21.15
CA ASP A 573 1.77 21.03 -20.54
C ASP A 573 1.61 21.84 -19.23
N ALA A 574 2.53 22.76 -18.91
CA ALA A 574 2.45 23.57 -17.68
C ALA A 574 1.31 24.64 -17.65
N ASN A 575 0.31 24.54 -18.52
CA ASN A 575 -0.83 25.46 -18.59
C ASN A 575 -2.11 24.98 -17.88
N GLU A 576 -2.12 23.80 -17.25
CA GLU A 576 -3.24 23.43 -16.40
C GLU A 576 -3.12 24.07 -15.01
N LYS A 577 -3.92 25.12 -14.79
CA LYS A 577 -4.08 25.75 -13.48
C LYS A 577 -4.55 24.70 -12.47
N PRO A 578 -3.99 24.68 -11.24
CA PRO A 578 -4.56 23.86 -10.16
C PRO A 578 -6.02 24.26 -9.97
N LEU A 579 -6.88 23.25 -9.77
CA LEU A 579 -8.30 23.44 -9.48
C LEU A 579 -8.43 24.45 -8.33
N SER A 580 -9.03 25.61 -8.63
CA SER A 580 -9.41 26.57 -7.59
C SER A 580 -10.38 25.88 -6.64
N ARG A 581 -10.20 26.10 -5.34
CA ARG A 581 -11.15 25.63 -4.31
C ARG A 581 -12.60 25.91 -4.77
N ALA A 582 -13.39 24.84 -4.71
CA ALA A 582 -14.76 24.71 -5.16
C ALA A 582 -15.62 25.99 -5.08
N GLU A 583 -15.94 26.52 -6.25
CA GLU A 583 -17.26 27.07 -6.55
C GLU A 583 -17.74 26.25 -7.77
N ASP A 584 -19.00 25.79 -7.75
CA ASP A 584 -19.67 25.00 -8.81
C ASP A 584 -19.45 23.48 -8.90
N VAL A 585 -19.57 22.77 -7.77
CA VAL A 585 -20.22 21.45 -7.80
C VAL A 585 -21.36 21.47 -6.80
N GLY A 586 -22.59 21.34 -7.29
CA GLY A 586 -23.82 21.43 -6.49
C GLY A 586 -23.89 20.35 -5.41
N VAL A 587 -23.24 20.58 -4.28
CA VAL A 587 -23.49 19.87 -3.03
C VAL A 587 -24.60 20.63 -2.31
N THR A 588 -25.81 20.11 -2.35
CA THR A 588 -26.95 20.64 -1.60
C THR A 588 -26.58 20.68 -0.10
N PRO A 589 -26.60 21.85 0.56
CA PRO A 589 -26.37 21.91 2.00
C PRO A 589 -27.52 21.21 2.73
N ILE A 590 -27.24 20.12 3.43
CA ILE A 590 -28.23 19.49 4.32
C ILE A 590 -28.37 20.38 5.57
N LEU A 591 -29.48 21.10 5.66
CA LEU A 591 -29.95 21.73 6.89
C LEU A 591 -30.22 20.62 7.92
N LEU A 592 -29.41 20.57 8.97
CA LEU A 592 -29.71 19.82 10.20
C LEU A 592 -30.92 20.47 10.88
N SER A 593 -32.14 20.03 10.56
CA SER A 593 -33.34 20.34 11.35
C SER A 593 -33.40 19.42 12.57
N GLY A 594 -32.58 19.73 13.59
CA GLY A 594 -32.67 19.11 14.90
C GLY A 594 -33.90 19.64 15.65
N SER A 595 -34.99 18.88 15.68
CA SER A 595 -36.07 19.07 16.64
C SER A 595 -35.59 18.59 18.03
N HIS A 596 -35.17 19.52 18.88
CA HIS A 596 -34.94 19.24 20.29
C HIS A 596 -36.28 18.96 20.99
N HIS A 597 -36.52 17.69 21.33
CA HIS A 597 -37.44 17.32 22.40
C HIS A 597 -36.64 17.04 23.67
N SER A 598 -36.73 17.95 24.64
CA SER A 598 -36.23 17.71 26.00
C SER A 598 -37.23 16.80 26.72
N ALA A 599 -36.85 15.56 27.00
CA ALA A 599 -37.52 14.75 28.02
C ALA A 599 -36.82 15.03 29.36
N ARG A 600 -37.55 15.68 30.27
CA ARG A 600 -37.20 15.73 31.69
C ARG A 600 -37.44 14.33 32.28
N LEU A 601 -36.47 13.82 33.03
CA LEU A 601 -36.66 12.71 33.96
C LEU A 601 -36.56 13.25 35.38
N ASN A 602 -37.61 12.97 36.17
CA ASN A 602 -37.54 12.88 37.63
C ASN A 602 -36.90 11.55 38.01
#